data_AF-A0A397C8V5-F1
#
_entry.id   AF-A0A397C8V5-F1
#
_cell.length_a   1.000
_cell.length_b   1.000
_cell.length_c   1.000
_cell.angle_alpha   90.00
_cell.angle_beta   90.00
_cell.angle_gamma   90.00
#
_symmetry.space_group_name_H-M   'P 1'
#
loop_
_entity.id
_entity.type
_entity.pdbx_description
1 polymer ?
#
loop_
_entity_poly.entity_id
_entity_poly.type
_entity_poly.pdbx_seq_one_letter_code
_entity_poly.pdbx_strand_id
1 'polypeptide(L)'
;MELTEQRIANGNELYKEGRYVDARREYSAAIRELDDAAEASPLVMSRILANRAQTYLQEREYALAFKDADAAVENDPLNVKAHMRRVIACENLEKFDAALKHVRHMLTLSLDSPTLTYALTTQSRLKRNCKSDAAAAKAERYEVGKLVHSQQSLRLNFGSMLPSHLPVGDWIDVVFFVANEFGLFQRGLLPSSVPLTVSIHGFSSTGLNVALEIDSKSLPVEVGVNGKAAARLRIVPSSSVDQASGTLAASRFSLRADLAKGHHVDDVLPVVSLPIQAIPTTSTILFEYENDPLGIQCCRSVWVEGVDRFITLAESPGNLGSIGGKLWDSSLILTAYLADHPAVVSGKHVIELGSGLGLVGLACASLPAVASVVLTDIDDVVPLLEYNVRLNDLSDKASVKPLWWGTSIQHLFNAPYDVVLLSDVVYDPFGYEPLVASLRDLTSPDTTILMGHRSRHPQEKQFFDSLQLEFTLTSIPLDESSAVWAHPSRMADVKLFSIRKKA
;
A
#
# COMPACT_ATOMS: atom_id res chain seq x y z
N MET A 1 9.71 51.00 -1.40
CA MET A 1 11.11 50.71 -1.00
C MET A 1 11.40 51.03 0.46
N GLU A 2 11.13 52.24 0.97
CA GLU A 2 11.44 52.60 2.37
C GLU A 2 10.74 51.70 3.41
N LEU A 3 9.45 51.41 3.21
CA LEU A 3 8.69 50.50 4.08
C LEU A 3 9.21 49.05 4.03
N THR A 4 9.58 48.56 2.85
CA THR A 4 10.16 47.22 2.65
C THR A 4 11.48 47.07 3.41
N GLU A 5 12.36 48.08 3.36
CA GLU A 5 13.64 48.08 4.09
C GLU A 5 13.43 48.12 5.60
N GLN A 6 12.44 48.89 6.08
CA GLN A 6 12.05 48.91 7.50
C GLN A 6 11.65 47.50 7.98
N ARG A 7 10.84 46.77 7.21
CA ARG A 7 10.44 45.40 7.55
C ARG A 7 11.60 44.41 7.55
N ILE A 8 12.51 44.54 6.58
CA ILE A 8 13.73 43.72 6.54
C ILE A 8 14.56 43.97 7.81
N ALA A 9 14.74 45.23 8.21
CA ALA A 9 15.47 45.58 9.42
C ALA A 9 14.80 45.02 10.68
N ASN A 10 13.48 45.18 10.83
CA ASN A 10 12.72 44.60 11.94
C ASN A 10 12.84 43.08 11.99
N GLY A 11 12.70 42.40 10.84
CA GLY A 11 12.87 40.95 10.75
C GLY A 11 14.28 40.50 11.13
N ASN A 12 15.32 41.27 10.77
CA ASN A 12 16.70 40.97 11.15
C ASN A 12 16.92 41.11 12.66
N GLU A 13 16.34 42.12 13.32
CA GLU A 13 16.43 42.28 14.78
C GLU A 13 15.69 41.14 15.51
N LEU A 14 14.47 40.82 15.10
CA LEU A 14 13.71 39.68 15.64
C LEU A 14 14.47 38.36 15.46
N TYR A 15 15.17 38.19 14.34
CA TYR A 15 16.02 37.01 14.12
C TYR A 15 17.19 36.96 15.11
N LYS A 16 17.86 38.08 15.38
CA LYS A 16 18.96 38.16 16.37
C LYS A 16 18.46 37.84 17.79
N GLU A 17 17.23 38.19 18.11
CA GLU A 17 16.56 37.84 19.38
C GLU A 17 16.11 36.38 19.46
N GLY A 18 16.27 35.58 18.40
CA GLY A 18 15.80 34.19 18.34
C GLY A 18 14.30 34.03 18.08
N ARG A 19 13.59 35.11 17.76
CA ARG A 19 12.14 35.11 17.47
C ARG A 19 11.87 34.80 16.00
N TYR A 20 12.17 33.56 15.60
CA TYR A 20 12.17 33.17 14.18
C TYR A 20 10.82 33.26 13.48
N VAL A 21 9.72 32.92 14.18
CA VAL A 21 8.35 33.03 13.64
C VAL A 21 7.97 34.49 13.37
N ASP A 22 8.30 35.39 14.30
CA ASP A 22 8.00 36.82 14.15
C ASP A 22 8.87 37.45 13.05
N ALA A 23 10.16 37.09 13.00
CA ALA A 23 11.04 37.49 11.91
C ALA A 23 10.50 37.05 10.54
N ARG A 24 9.98 35.81 10.45
CA ARG A 24 9.38 35.25 9.23
C ARG A 24 8.11 36.00 8.80
N ARG A 25 7.31 36.49 9.76
CA ARG A 25 6.14 37.34 9.49
C ARG A 25 6.56 38.66 8.86
N GLU A 26 7.59 39.31 9.40
CA GLU A 26 8.13 40.56 8.83
C GLU A 26 8.71 40.34 7.42
N TYR A 27 9.49 39.28 7.20
CA TYR A 27 9.99 38.97 5.85
C TYR A 27 8.87 38.67 4.86
N SER A 28 7.81 37.98 5.29
CA SER A 28 6.66 37.66 4.42
C SER A 28 5.78 38.88 4.12
N ALA A 29 5.75 39.87 5.02
CA ALA A 29 5.15 41.17 4.75
C ALA A 29 6.02 41.97 3.78
N ALA A 30 7.34 41.97 3.95
CA ALA A 30 8.28 42.63 3.03
C ALA A 30 8.22 42.06 1.61
N ILE A 31 8.06 40.74 1.45
CA ILE A 31 7.89 40.10 0.12
C ILE A 31 6.62 40.61 -0.56
N ARG A 32 5.47 40.61 0.13
CA ARG A 32 4.19 41.10 -0.42
C ARG A 32 4.28 42.55 -0.87
N GLU A 33 4.87 43.41 -0.03
CA GLU A 33 5.06 44.83 -0.38
C GLU A 33 6.01 45.04 -1.56
N LEU A 34 6.96 44.13 -1.76
CA LEU A 34 7.88 44.20 -2.91
C LEU A 34 7.22 43.67 -4.19
N ASP A 35 6.38 42.64 -4.10
CA ASP A 35 5.59 42.11 -5.22
C ASP A 35 4.55 43.13 -5.72
N ASP A 36 3.95 43.90 -4.80
CA ASP A 36 2.98 44.97 -5.12
C ASP A 36 3.64 46.24 -5.69
N ALA A 37 4.98 46.35 -5.66
CA ALA A 37 5.70 47.51 -6.15
C ALA A 37 5.88 47.43 -7.69
N ALA A 38 5.63 48.54 -8.38
CA ALA A 38 5.73 48.63 -9.85
C ALA A 38 7.13 48.31 -10.41
N GLU A 39 8.19 48.42 -9.59
CA GLU A 39 9.56 48.02 -9.91
C GLU A 39 10.13 47.18 -8.76
N ALA A 40 9.80 45.89 -8.73
CA ALA A 40 10.38 44.95 -7.78
C ALA A 40 11.89 44.76 -8.07
N SER A 41 12.75 45.00 -7.07
CA SER A 41 14.19 44.78 -7.19
C SER A 41 14.54 43.31 -6.94
N PRO A 42 15.07 42.56 -7.94
CA PRO A 42 15.44 41.16 -7.77
C PRO A 42 16.48 40.94 -6.67
N LEU A 43 17.43 41.87 -6.51
CA LEU A 43 18.45 41.79 -5.47
C LEU A 43 17.85 41.91 -4.05
N VAL A 44 16.87 42.79 -3.88
CA VAL A 44 16.15 42.93 -2.60
C VAL A 44 15.30 41.70 -2.34
N MET A 45 14.60 41.18 -3.36
CA MET A 45 13.82 39.94 -3.27
C MET A 45 14.69 38.76 -2.84
N SER A 46 15.84 38.57 -3.50
CA SER A 46 16.82 37.54 -3.15
C SER A 46 17.25 37.64 -1.69
N ARG A 47 17.57 38.85 -1.21
CA ARG A 47 17.98 39.07 0.18
C ARG A 47 16.89 38.71 1.18
N ILE A 48 15.63 39.10 0.94
CA ILE A 48 14.51 38.79 1.83
C ILE A 48 14.27 37.28 1.88
N LEU A 49 14.17 36.63 0.71
CA LEU A 49 13.96 35.20 0.59
C LEU A 49 15.08 34.41 1.26
N ALA A 50 16.34 34.82 1.07
CA ALA A 50 17.47 34.17 1.72
C ALA A 50 17.39 34.33 3.26
N ASN A 51 16.98 35.49 3.78
CA ASN A 51 16.80 35.68 5.22
C ASN A 51 15.62 34.88 5.77
N ARG A 52 14.52 34.76 5.03
CA ARG A 52 13.38 33.92 5.43
C ARG A 52 13.74 32.43 5.41
N ALA A 53 14.48 31.97 4.40
CA ALA A 53 15.05 30.62 4.35
C ALA A 53 15.88 30.30 5.61
N GLN A 54 16.63 31.27 6.13
CA GLN A 54 17.38 31.08 7.37
C GLN A 54 16.48 30.80 8.57
N THR A 55 15.31 31.43 8.67
CA THR A 55 14.34 31.18 9.75
C THR A 55 13.81 29.74 9.68
N TYR A 56 13.54 29.23 8.48
CA TYR A 56 13.10 27.85 8.28
C TYR A 56 14.21 26.85 8.63
N LEU A 57 15.48 27.17 8.37
CA LEU A 57 16.60 26.32 8.77
C LEU A 57 16.74 26.18 10.30
N GLN A 58 16.51 27.26 11.05
CA GLN A 58 16.55 27.20 12.52
C GLN A 58 15.44 26.32 13.09
N GLU A 59 14.25 26.37 12.49
CA GLU A 59 13.08 25.58 12.87
C GLU A 59 13.05 24.18 12.22
N ARG A 60 14.11 23.77 11.51
CA ARG A 60 14.21 22.47 10.79
C ARG A 60 13.14 22.24 9.71
N GLU A 61 12.52 23.29 9.20
CA GLU A 61 11.57 23.25 8.10
C GLU A 61 12.31 23.25 6.74
N TYR A 62 13.09 22.19 6.48
CA TYR A 62 14.08 22.17 5.39
C TYR A 62 13.48 22.27 3.99
N ALA A 63 12.28 21.75 3.75
CA ALA A 63 11.60 21.86 2.45
C ALA A 63 11.25 23.31 2.10
N LEU A 64 10.78 24.08 3.09
CA LEU A 64 10.45 25.50 2.93
C LEU A 64 11.73 26.34 2.84
N ALA A 65 12.76 26.00 3.61
CA ALA A 65 14.09 26.61 3.48
C ALA A 65 14.67 26.43 2.07
N PHE A 66 14.54 25.23 1.48
CA PHE A 66 14.98 24.96 0.12
C PHE A 66 14.24 25.83 -0.89
N LYS A 67 12.90 25.87 -0.82
CA LYS A 67 12.07 26.67 -1.73
C LYS A 67 12.48 28.14 -1.75
N ASP A 68 12.63 28.75 -0.57
CA ASP A 68 13.02 30.17 -0.46
C ASP A 68 14.47 30.41 -0.88
N ALA A 69 15.39 29.50 -0.54
CA ALA A 69 16.79 29.63 -0.93
C ALA A 69 16.99 29.46 -2.45
N ASP A 70 16.21 28.59 -3.09
CA ASP A 70 16.25 28.39 -4.54
C ASP A 70 15.70 29.61 -5.29
N ALA A 71 14.53 30.12 -4.87
CA ALA A 71 13.98 31.37 -5.40
C ALA A 71 14.91 32.57 -5.16
N ALA A 72 15.63 32.61 -4.03
CA ALA A 72 16.63 33.64 -3.77
C ALA A 72 17.81 33.57 -4.76
N VAL A 73 18.26 32.37 -5.14
CA VAL A 73 19.31 32.19 -6.14
C VAL A 73 18.83 32.53 -7.55
N GLU A 74 17.56 32.27 -7.89
CA GLU A 74 16.98 32.67 -9.17
C GLU A 74 16.95 34.20 -9.33
N ASN A 75 16.66 34.91 -8.23
CA ASN A 75 16.63 36.37 -8.21
C ASN A 75 18.02 37.03 -8.17
N ASP A 76 18.99 36.41 -7.50
CA ASP A 76 20.40 36.82 -7.52
C ASP A 76 21.32 35.58 -7.53
N PRO A 77 21.82 35.20 -8.71
CA PRO A 77 22.74 34.07 -8.85
C PRO A 77 24.06 34.24 -8.10
N LEU A 78 24.45 35.46 -7.72
CA LEU A 78 25.69 35.76 -7.00
C LEU A 78 25.52 35.74 -5.47
N ASN A 79 24.30 35.54 -4.97
CA ASN A 79 24.02 35.53 -3.53
C ASN A 79 24.56 34.26 -2.85
N VAL A 80 25.80 34.34 -2.37
CA VAL A 80 26.51 33.23 -1.70
C VAL A 80 25.74 32.67 -0.49
N LYS A 81 25.07 33.53 0.30
CA LYS A 81 24.30 33.08 1.47
C LYS A 81 23.07 32.27 1.07
N ALA A 82 22.40 32.63 -0.03
CA ALA A 82 21.30 31.84 -0.58
C ALA A 82 21.78 30.46 -1.05
N HIS A 83 22.91 30.38 -1.77
CA HIS A 83 23.52 29.11 -2.16
C HIS A 83 23.88 28.23 -0.96
N MET A 84 24.48 28.79 0.10
CA MET A 84 24.78 28.04 1.32
C MET A 84 23.50 27.45 1.95
N ARG A 85 22.44 28.26 2.10
CA ARG A 85 21.16 27.82 2.68
C ARG A 85 20.51 26.72 1.84
N ARG A 86 20.58 26.83 0.51
CA ARG A 86 20.10 25.80 -0.42
C ARG A 86 20.85 24.48 -0.25
N VAL A 87 22.18 24.52 -0.12
CA VAL A 87 23.01 23.33 0.15
C VAL A 87 22.63 22.67 1.49
N ILE A 88 22.50 23.47 2.56
CA ILE A 88 22.13 22.96 3.89
C ILE A 88 20.74 22.30 3.85
N ALA A 89 19.77 22.95 3.20
CA ALA A 89 18.43 22.41 3.07
C ALA A 89 18.42 21.08 2.31
N CYS A 90 19.11 21.00 1.16
CA CYS A 90 19.22 19.74 0.41
C CYS A 90 19.91 18.63 1.20
N GLU A 91 20.97 18.94 1.96
CA GLU A 91 21.70 17.97 2.76
C GLU A 91 20.83 17.38 3.88
N ASN A 92 20.02 18.20 4.57
CA ASN A 92 19.09 17.74 5.61
C ASN A 92 17.83 17.05 5.06
N LEU A 93 17.53 17.23 3.77
CA LEU A 93 16.51 16.47 3.05
C LEU A 93 17.07 15.18 2.43
N GLU A 94 18.32 14.83 2.74
CA GLU A 94 19.03 13.66 2.18
C GLU A 94 19.15 13.67 0.65
N LYS A 95 18.96 14.84 0.01
CA LYS A 95 19.12 15.05 -1.44
C LYS A 95 20.60 15.29 -1.77
N PHE A 96 21.46 14.32 -1.46
CA PHE A 96 22.92 14.49 -1.49
C PHE A 96 23.47 14.85 -2.88
N ASP A 97 22.91 14.27 -3.95
CA ASP A 97 23.31 14.59 -5.33
C ASP A 97 22.99 16.05 -5.71
N ALA A 98 21.81 16.53 -5.32
CA ALA A 98 21.41 17.92 -5.55
C ALA A 98 22.30 18.87 -4.74
N ALA A 99 22.51 18.59 -3.45
CA ALA A 99 23.42 19.36 -2.59
C ALA A 99 24.84 19.42 -3.17
N LEU A 100 25.34 18.30 -3.72
CA LEU A 100 26.67 18.24 -4.34
C LEU A 100 26.78 19.08 -5.61
N LYS A 101 25.71 19.15 -6.43
CA LYS A 101 25.65 20.05 -7.58
C LYS A 101 25.65 21.51 -7.13
N HIS A 102 24.84 21.85 -6.13
CA HIS A 102 24.76 23.21 -5.60
C HIS A 102 26.07 23.69 -4.98
N VAL A 103 26.77 22.85 -4.19
CA VAL A 103 28.07 23.25 -3.61
C VAL A 103 29.17 23.38 -4.66
N ARG A 104 29.15 22.56 -5.73
CA ARG A 104 30.06 22.71 -6.88
C ARG A 104 29.84 24.04 -7.60
N HIS A 105 28.59 24.43 -7.79
CA HIS A 105 28.27 25.73 -8.37
C HIS A 105 28.69 26.87 -7.44
N MET A 106 28.44 26.77 -6.14
CA MET A 106 28.88 27.77 -5.16
C MET A 106 30.40 28.00 -5.18
N LEU A 107 31.19 26.94 -5.40
CA LEU A 107 32.65 27.03 -5.56
C LEU A 107 33.11 27.77 -6.84
N THR A 108 32.20 28.06 -7.77
CA THR A 108 32.49 28.91 -8.95
C THR A 108 32.30 30.40 -8.68
N LEU A 109 31.69 30.76 -7.54
CA LEU A 109 31.48 32.14 -7.12
C LEU A 109 32.72 32.70 -6.42
N SER A 110 32.78 34.03 -6.27
CA SER A 110 33.78 34.67 -5.41
C SER A 110 33.41 34.45 -3.94
N LEU A 111 34.23 33.66 -3.23
CA LEU A 111 33.99 33.28 -1.83
C LEU A 111 35.06 33.87 -0.91
N ASP A 112 34.65 34.29 0.29
CA ASP A 112 35.59 34.57 1.37
C ASP A 112 36.23 33.27 1.91
N SER A 113 37.33 33.40 2.65
CA SER A 113 38.07 32.25 3.17
C SER A 113 37.22 31.30 4.05
N PRO A 114 36.36 31.78 4.97
CA PRO A 114 35.47 30.92 5.74
C PRO A 114 34.47 30.15 4.87
N THR A 115 33.86 30.81 3.88
CA THR A 115 32.85 30.18 3.02
C THR A 115 33.48 29.19 2.06
N LEU A 116 34.69 29.49 1.54
CA LEU A 116 35.46 28.54 0.72
C LEU A 116 35.77 27.27 1.51
N THR A 117 36.21 27.42 2.77
CA THR A 117 36.49 26.28 3.66
C THR A 117 35.23 25.45 3.88
N TYR A 118 34.11 26.10 4.22
CA TYR A 118 32.81 25.45 4.36
C TYR A 118 32.41 24.67 3.09
N ALA A 119 32.57 25.28 1.90
CA ALA A 119 32.21 24.68 0.62
C ALA A 119 33.03 23.43 0.31
N LEU A 120 34.35 23.47 0.52
CA LEU A 120 35.27 22.36 0.27
C LEU A 120 35.03 21.18 1.23
N THR A 121 34.83 21.47 2.52
CA THR A 121 34.50 20.44 3.52
C THR A 121 33.15 19.80 3.22
N THR A 122 32.15 20.61 2.88
CA THR A 122 30.80 20.14 2.51
C THR A 122 30.84 19.30 1.23
N GLN A 123 31.58 19.72 0.20
CA GLN A 123 31.77 18.91 -1.01
C GLN A 123 32.38 17.54 -0.71
N SER A 124 33.41 17.48 0.14
CA SER A 124 34.08 16.23 0.51
C SER A 124 33.18 15.29 1.29
N ARG A 125 32.35 15.84 2.18
CA ARG A 125 31.32 15.09 2.92
C ARG A 125 30.23 14.56 1.98
N LEU A 126 29.66 15.42 1.15
CA LEU A 126 28.62 15.05 0.19
C LEU A 126 29.08 13.99 -0.83
N LYS A 127 30.33 14.03 -1.30
CA LYS A 127 30.89 12.96 -2.16
C LYS A 127 30.87 11.59 -1.48
N ARG A 128 31.17 11.52 -0.17
CA ARG A 128 31.08 10.26 0.60
C ARG A 128 29.64 9.83 0.76
N ASN A 129 28.74 10.76 1.12
CA ASN A 129 27.32 10.45 1.27
C ASN A 129 26.71 9.96 -0.04
N CYS A 130 26.98 10.59 -1.19
CA CYS A 130 26.51 10.12 -2.51
C CYS A 130 27.03 8.71 -2.84
N LYS A 131 28.30 8.39 -2.49
CA LYS A 131 28.85 7.04 -2.68
C LYS A 131 28.14 6.01 -1.80
N SER A 132 27.85 6.38 -0.55
CA SER A 132 27.13 5.53 0.41
C SER A 132 25.69 5.30 -0.04
N ASP A 133 24.99 6.37 -0.44
CA ASP A 133 23.62 6.35 -0.92
C ASP A 133 23.49 5.52 -2.21
N ALA A 134 24.42 5.70 -3.16
CA ALA A 134 24.49 4.87 -4.37
C ALA A 134 24.78 3.39 -4.06
N ALA A 135 25.58 3.10 -3.03
CA ALA A 135 25.84 1.73 -2.59
C ALA A 135 24.61 1.11 -1.90
N ALA A 136 23.90 1.89 -1.07
CA ALA A 136 22.64 1.49 -0.45
C ALA A 136 21.56 1.23 -1.50
N ALA A 137 21.34 2.14 -2.44
CA ALA A 137 20.42 1.96 -3.56
C ALA A 137 20.80 0.77 -4.46
N LYS A 138 22.10 0.48 -4.63
CA LYS A 138 22.56 -0.71 -5.36
C LYS A 138 22.31 -2.00 -4.58
N ALA A 139 22.53 -2.00 -3.27
CA ALA A 139 22.23 -3.13 -2.40
C ALA A 139 20.72 -3.41 -2.35
N GLU A 140 19.91 -2.35 -2.21
CA GLU A 140 18.45 -2.42 -2.29
C GLU A 140 18.00 -2.98 -3.64
N ARG A 141 18.52 -2.49 -4.78
CA ARG A 141 18.23 -3.07 -6.11
C ARG A 141 18.63 -4.53 -6.24
N TYR A 142 19.73 -4.95 -5.61
CA TYR A 142 20.18 -6.35 -5.62
C TYR A 142 19.23 -7.24 -4.82
N GLU A 143 18.80 -6.79 -3.63
CA GLU A 143 17.81 -7.52 -2.84
C GLU A 143 16.43 -7.53 -3.50
N VAL A 144 15.97 -6.39 -4.04
CA VAL A 144 14.76 -6.28 -4.87
C VAL A 144 14.83 -7.21 -6.09
N GLY A 145 16.01 -7.37 -6.70
CA GLY A 145 16.23 -8.31 -7.80
C GLY A 145 16.03 -9.78 -7.43
N LYS A 146 16.24 -10.17 -6.17
CA LYS A 146 15.93 -11.52 -5.68
C LYS A 146 14.43 -11.73 -5.44
N LEU A 147 13.66 -10.66 -5.24
CA LEU A 147 12.21 -10.70 -5.03
C LEU A 147 11.43 -10.89 -6.34
N VAL A 148 12.12 -10.97 -7.48
CA VAL A 148 11.50 -11.06 -8.80
C VAL A 148 12.01 -12.31 -9.52
N HIS A 149 11.10 -13.23 -9.85
CA HIS A 149 11.44 -14.49 -10.51
C HIS A 149 10.38 -14.93 -11.54
N SER A 150 10.74 -15.83 -12.45
CA SER A 150 9.88 -16.26 -13.57
C SER A 150 8.59 -16.98 -13.16
N GLN A 151 8.52 -17.40 -11.90
CA GLN A 151 7.41 -18.17 -11.32
C GLN A 151 6.69 -17.37 -10.23
N GLN A 152 6.89 -16.06 -10.11
CA GLN A 152 6.25 -15.28 -9.06
C GLN A 152 4.72 -15.21 -9.24
N SER A 153 4.00 -15.16 -8.12
CA SER A 153 2.57 -14.85 -8.12
C SER A 153 2.37 -13.41 -8.59
N LEU A 154 1.46 -13.21 -9.53
CA LEU A 154 1.23 -11.92 -10.16
C LEU A 154 -0.17 -11.40 -9.81
N ARG A 155 -0.31 -10.09 -9.73
CA ARG A 155 -1.56 -9.39 -9.46
C ARG A 155 -1.69 -8.15 -10.33
N LEU A 156 -2.91 -7.88 -10.78
CA LEU A 156 -3.26 -6.62 -11.43
C LEU A 156 -3.29 -5.48 -10.42
N ASN A 157 -3.10 -4.25 -10.83
CA ASN A 157 -3.17 -3.08 -9.95
C ASN A 157 -3.66 -1.88 -10.75
N PHE A 158 -4.29 -0.92 -10.07
CA PHE A 158 -4.51 0.40 -10.65
C PHE A 158 -3.21 1.21 -10.60
N GLY A 159 -2.85 1.87 -11.70
CA GLY A 159 -1.68 2.74 -11.80
C GLY A 159 -1.83 4.07 -11.06
N SER A 160 -3.06 4.42 -10.69
CA SER A 160 -3.41 5.58 -9.89
C SER A 160 -4.68 5.30 -9.10
N MET A 161 -4.92 6.11 -8.06
CA MET A 161 -6.19 6.08 -7.35
C MET A 161 -7.34 6.45 -8.30
N LEU A 162 -8.47 5.78 -8.10
CA LEU A 162 -9.72 6.09 -8.78
C LEU A 162 -10.55 7.08 -7.94
N PRO A 163 -11.40 7.91 -8.58
CA PRO A 163 -12.23 8.86 -7.84
C PRO A 163 -13.27 8.13 -6.99
N SER A 164 -13.59 8.67 -5.82
CA SER A 164 -14.65 8.16 -4.95
C SER A 164 -16.05 8.50 -5.47
N HIS A 165 -16.15 9.52 -6.32
CA HIS A 165 -17.39 9.90 -7.00
C HIS A 165 -17.15 10.11 -8.49
N LEU A 166 -18.00 9.50 -9.33
CA LEU A 166 -17.91 9.61 -10.78
C LEU A 166 -19.22 10.13 -11.37
N PRO A 167 -19.22 11.29 -12.05
CA PRO A 167 -20.39 11.78 -12.77
C PRO A 167 -20.78 10.83 -13.91
N VAL A 168 -22.07 10.51 -14.00
CA VAL A 168 -22.58 9.68 -15.09
C VAL A 168 -22.36 10.38 -16.43
N GLY A 169 -21.72 9.70 -17.36
CA GLY A 169 -21.37 10.22 -18.70
C GLY A 169 -19.94 10.76 -18.84
N ASP A 170 -19.25 11.05 -17.73
CA ASP A 170 -17.89 11.62 -17.74
C ASP A 170 -16.82 10.56 -17.96
N TRP A 171 -15.84 10.90 -18.81
CA TRP A 171 -14.72 10.03 -19.13
C TRP A 171 -13.58 10.15 -18.12
N ILE A 172 -13.05 9.02 -17.68
CA ILE A 172 -11.83 8.90 -16.88
C ILE A 172 -10.80 8.02 -17.58
N ASP A 173 -9.53 8.35 -17.41
CA ASP A 173 -8.41 7.51 -17.84
C ASP A 173 -7.97 6.63 -16.68
N VAL A 174 -7.91 5.32 -16.92
CA VAL A 174 -7.49 4.33 -15.94
C VAL A 174 -6.29 3.56 -16.46
N VAL A 175 -5.23 3.53 -15.66
CA VAL A 175 -4.03 2.75 -15.94
C VAL A 175 -4.10 1.47 -15.12
N PHE A 176 -3.72 0.36 -15.74
CA PHE A 176 -3.56 -0.93 -15.07
C PHE A 176 -2.12 -1.40 -15.21
N PHE A 177 -1.63 -2.14 -14.23
CA PHE A 177 -0.35 -2.82 -14.35
C PHE A 177 -0.32 -4.15 -13.63
N VAL A 178 0.50 -5.07 -14.12
CA VAL A 178 0.78 -6.36 -13.50
C VAL A 178 2.07 -6.25 -12.71
N ALA A 179 2.06 -6.77 -11.49
CA ALA A 179 3.24 -6.85 -10.64
C ALA A 179 3.09 -8.00 -9.63
N ASN A 180 4.15 -8.32 -8.90
CA ASN A 180 4.09 -9.22 -7.76
C ASN A 180 3.55 -8.51 -6.50
N GLU A 181 3.54 -9.21 -5.36
CA GLU A 181 3.10 -8.71 -4.05
C GLU A 181 3.91 -7.50 -3.52
N PHE A 182 5.06 -7.20 -4.11
CA PHE A 182 5.91 -6.06 -3.78
C PHE A 182 5.78 -4.91 -4.79
N GLY A 183 4.90 -5.03 -5.80
CA GLY A 183 4.74 -4.02 -6.84
C GLY A 183 5.84 -4.07 -7.91
N LEU A 184 6.61 -5.16 -7.98
CA LEU A 184 7.70 -5.35 -8.93
C LEU A 184 7.24 -6.17 -10.14
N PHE A 185 7.78 -5.85 -11.32
CA PHE A 185 7.49 -6.55 -12.56
C PHE A 185 8.77 -6.82 -13.35
N GLN A 186 8.96 -8.06 -13.80
CA GLN A 186 10.05 -8.42 -14.70
C GLN A 186 9.60 -8.34 -16.14
N ARG A 187 10.33 -7.58 -16.96
CA ARG A 187 10.12 -7.60 -18.42
C ARG A 187 10.31 -9.02 -18.95
N GLY A 188 9.40 -9.46 -19.81
CA GLY A 188 9.41 -10.78 -20.41
C GLY A 188 8.57 -11.84 -19.69
N LEU A 189 7.95 -11.52 -18.53
CA LEU A 189 6.95 -12.41 -17.91
C LEU A 189 5.71 -12.59 -18.79
N LEU A 190 5.31 -11.52 -19.49
CA LEU A 190 4.27 -11.57 -20.50
C LEU A 190 4.94 -11.70 -21.87
N PRO A 191 4.87 -12.87 -22.53
CA PRO A 191 5.50 -13.08 -23.84
C PRO A 191 4.74 -12.39 -24.98
N SER A 192 3.47 -12.06 -24.77
CA SER A 192 2.61 -11.35 -25.71
C SER A 192 1.60 -10.47 -24.96
N SER A 193 0.85 -9.63 -25.67
CA SER A 193 -0.21 -8.86 -25.02
C SER A 193 -1.32 -9.80 -24.53
N VAL A 194 -1.91 -9.47 -23.38
CA VAL A 194 -2.99 -10.27 -22.77
C VAL A 194 -4.24 -9.40 -22.66
N PRO A 195 -5.40 -9.84 -23.19
CA PRO A 195 -6.64 -9.10 -23.05
C PRO A 195 -7.02 -8.88 -21.58
N LEU A 196 -7.50 -7.67 -21.29
CA LEU A 196 -7.98 -7.25 -19.98
C LEU A 196 -9.48 -6.97 -20.05
N THR A 197 -10.25 -7.66 -19.23
CA THR A 197 -11.67 -7.37 -19.06
C THR A 197 -11.81 -6.35 -17.94
N VAL A 198 -12.53 -5.25 -18.20
CA VAL A 198 -12.94 -4.29 -17.17
C VAL A 198 -14.46 -4.36 -17.04
N SER A 199 -14.95 -4.50 -15.82
CA SER A 199 -16.36 -4.69 -15.52
C SER A 199 -16.78 -3.91 -14.28
N ILE A 200 -18.09 -3.73 -14.12
CA ILE A 200 -18.66 -3.20 -12.89
C ILE A 200 -18.92 -4.36 -11.93
N HIS A 201 -18.45 -4.22 -10.70
CA HIS A 201 -18.71 -5.14 -9.60
C HIS A 201 -19.63 -4.47 -8.57
N GLY A 202 -20.77 -5.11 -8.27
CA GLY A 202 -21.69 -4.67 -7.23
C GLY A 202 -21.41 -5.41 -5.92
N PHE A 203 -21.39 -4.67 -4.80
CA PHE A 203 -21.25 -5.27 -3.47
C PHE A 203 -22.57 -5.84 -2.91
N SER A 204 -23.71 -5.55 -3.56
CA SER A 204 -25.02 -6.01 -3.12
C SER A 204 -25.71 -6.85 -4.21
N SER A 205 -26.62 -7.73 -3.80
CA SER A 205 -27.50 -8.50 -4.69
C SER A 205 -28.53 -7.64 -5.45
N THR A 206 -28.63 -6.33 -5.15
CA THR A 206 -29.51 -5.42 -5.89
C THR A 206 -28.84 -4.98 -7.20
N GLY A 207 -29.61 -5.03 -8.29
CA GLY A 207 -29.12 -4.69 -9.63
C GLY A 207 -28.59 -3.24 -9.70
N LEU A 208 -27.48 -3.07 -10.42
CA LEU A 208 -26.88 -1.76 -10.64
C LEU A 208 -27.61 -1.00 -11.75
N ASN A 209 -27.92 0.28 -11.50
CA ASN A 209 -28.57 1.17 -12.47
C ASN A 209 -27.59 1.85 -13.43
N VAL A 210 -26.34 1.36 -13.47
CA VAL A 210 -25.26 1.90 -14.30
C VAL A 210 -24.57 0.77 -15.05
N ALA A 211 -24.06 1.08 -16.25
CA ALA A 211 -23.24 0.20 -17.07
C ALA A 211 -21.90 0.88 -17.38
N LEU A 212 -20.88 0.08 -17.70
CA LEU A 212 -19.56 0.56 -18.10
C LEU A 212 -19.49 0.70 -19.61
N GLU A 213 -19.03 1.85 -20.08
CA GLU A 213 -18.67 2.08 -21.47
C GLU A 213 -17.16 2.35 -21.57
N ILE A 214 -16.50 1.69 -22.52
CA ILE A 214 -15.07 1.85 -22.81
C ILE A 214 -14.95 2.58 -24.15
N ASP A 215 -14.09 3.60 -24.22
CA ASP A 215 -13.83 4.33 -25.46
C ASP A 215 -13.37 3.34 -26.53
N SER A 216 -13.99 3.41 -27.72
CA SER A 216 -13.61 2.61 -28.88
C SER A 216 -12.11 2.66 -29.20
N LYS A 217 -11.42 3.77 -28.90
CA LYS A 217 -9.97 3.93 -29.09
C LYS A 217 -9.13 3.19 -28.07
N SER A 218 -9.72 2.81 -26.94
CA SER A 218 -9.10 1.99 -25.90
C SER A 218 -9.37 0.49 -26.10
N LEU A 219 -10.20 0.10 -27.07
CA LEU A 219 -10.51 -1.31 -27.34
C LEU A 219 -9.59 -1.90 -28.45
N PRO A 220 -9.13 -3.15 -28.30
CA PRO A 220 -9.23 -3.97 -27.08
C PRO A 220 -8.33 -3.42 -25.96
N VAL A 221 -8.77 -3.54 -24.70
CA VAL A 221 -7.89 -3.22 -23.56
C VAL A 221 -6.95 -4.38 -23.36
N GLU A 222 -5.66 -4.17 -23.53
CA GLU A 222 -4.65 -5.23 -23.41
C GLU A 222 -3.49 -4.80 -22.52
N VAL A 223 -3.05 -5.70 -21.65
CA VAL A 223 -1.78 -5.54 -20.93
C VAL A 223 -0.66 -5.93 -21.87
N GLY A 224 0.18 -4.96 -22.22
CA GLY A 224 1.33 -5.19 -23.10
C GLY A 224 2.46 -5.96 -22.41
N VAL A 225 3.49 -6.33 -23.17
CA VAL A 225 4.70 -7.03 -22.68
C VAL A 225 5.49 -6.24 -21.61
N ASN A 226 5.20 -4.95 -21.46
CA ASN A 226 5.73 -4.08 -20.40
C ASN A 226 4.93 -4.19 -19.09
N GLY A 227 3.91 -5.05 -19.04
CA GLY A 227 3.07 -5.26 -17.87
C GLY A 227 2.06 -4.15 -17.61
N LYS A 228 1.72 -3.31 -18.60
CA LYS A 228 0.81 -2.16 -18.41
C LYS A 228 -0.29 -2.11 -19.47
N ALA A 229 -1.44 -1.57 -19.09
CA ALA A 229 -2.54 -1.18 -19.97
C ALA A 229 -3.07 0.21 -19.56
N ALA A 230 -3.73 0.89 -20.49
CA ALA A 230 -4.50 2.09 -20.20
C ALA A 230 -5.82 2.03 -20.96
N ALA A 231 -6.90 2.43 -20.32
CA ALA A 231 -8.22 2.48 -20.92
C ALA A 231 -8.97 3.72 -20.48
N ARG A 232 -9.73 4.31 -21.40
CA ARG A 232 -10.63 5.41 -21.12
C ARG A 232 -12.04 4.87 -20.93
N LEU A 233 -12.62 5.15 -19.77
CA LEU A 233 -13.85 4.53 -19.26
C LEU A 233 -14.86 5.61 -18.88
N ARG A 234 -16.15 5.31 -18.95
CA ARG A 234 -17.21 6.07 -18.30
C ARG A 234 -18.32 5.15 -17.81
N ILE A 235 -19.11 5.64 -16.86
CA ILE A 235 -20.37 4.99 -16.49
C ILE A 235 -21.53 5.67 -17.23
N VAL A 236 -22.50 4.87 -17.65
CA VAL A 236 -23.74 5.31 -18.30
C VAL A 236 -24.94 4.71 -17.58
N PRO A 237 -26.16 5.28 -17.69
CA PRO A 237 -27.35 4.65 -17.15
C PRO A 237 -27.57 3.27 -17.78
N SER A 238 -27.97 2.28 -16.98
CA SER A 238 -28.37 0.98 -17.54
C SER A 238 -29.66 1.14 -18.34
N SER A 239 -29.82 0.34 -19.40
CA SER A 239 -30.98 0.39 -20.31
C SER A 239 -32.32 0.06 -19.66
N SER A 240 -32.33 -0.38 -18.38
CA SER A 240 -33.51 -0.74 -17.59
C SER A 240 -34.10 0.42 -16.77
N VAL A 241 -33.51 1.62 -16.81
CA VAL A 241 -33.98 2.77 -16.02
C VAL A 241 -34.90 3.64 -16.89
N ASP A 242 -36.19 3.65 -16.55
CA ASP A 242 -37.15 4.64 -17.05
C ASP A 242 -36.62 6.04 -16.73
N GLN A 243 -36.42 6.87 -17.77
CA GLN A 243 -35.95 8.25 -17.65
C GLN A 243 -36.89 9.17 -16.83
N ALA A 244 -38.03 8.65 -16.35
CA ALA A 244 -39.07 9.37 -15.65
C ALA A 244 -38.91 9.41 -14.11
N SER A 245 -38.14 8.51 -13.48
CA SER A 245 -37.90 8.55 -12.02
C SER A 245 -36.51 9.11 -11.71
N GLY A 246 -36.44 10.40 -11.41
CA GLY A 246 -35.21 11.18 -11.23
C GLY A 246 -34.32 10.84 -10.02
N THR A 247 -34.07 9.58 -9.71
CA THR A 247 -33.12 9.14 -8.67
C THR A 247 -32.07 8.20 -9.22
N LEU A 248 -31.20 8.72 -10.10
CA LEU A 248 -29.90 8.13 -10.45
C LEU A 248 -28.88 8.19 -9.28
N ALA A 249 -29.18 8.97 -8.24
CA ALA A 249 -28.21 9.50 -7.29
C ALA A 249 -27.67 8.54 -6.21
N ALA A 250 -27.85 7.23 -6.31
CA ALA A 250 -27.52 6.31 -5.20
C ALA A 250 -26.77 5.03 -5.56
N SER A 251 -26.40 4.79 -6.82
CA SER A 251 -25.67 3.55 -7.16
C SER A 251 -24.19 3.63 -6.77
N ARG A 252 -23.78 2.81 -5.78
CA ARG A 252 -22.37 2.52 -5.47
C ARG A 252 -21.92 1.29 -6.22
N PHE A 253 -20.75 1.35 -6.82
CA PHE A 253 -20.17 0.26 -7.60
C PHE A 253 -18.65 0.23 -7.46
N SER A 254 -17.99 -0.85 -7.85
CA SER A 254 -16.54 -0.87 -8.03
C SER A 254 -16.18 -1.24 -9.46
N LEU A 255 -15.02 -0.77 -9.92
CA LEU A 255 -14.40 -1.25 -11.14
C LEU A 255 -13.59 -2.50 -10.81
N ARG A 256 -13.83 -3.57 -11.55
CA ARG A 256 -13.07 -4.82 -11.47
C ARG A 256 -12.34 -5.03 -12.79
N ALA A 257 -11.07 -5.40 -12.71
CA ALA A 257 -10.30 -5.81 -13.86
C ALA A 257 -9.69 -7.21 -13.68
N ASP A 258 -9.85 -8.03 -14.71
CA ASP A 258 -9.38 -9.41 -14.79
C ASP A 258 -8.60 -9.61 -16.09
N LEU A 259 -7.47 -10.32 -16.04
CA LEU A 259 -6.79 -10.77 -17.25
C LEU A 259 -7.51 -11.99 -17.84
N ALA A 260 -7.50 -12.08 -19.17
CA ALA A 260 -8.02 -13.24 -19.88
C ALA A 260 -7.20 -14.49 -19.54
N LYS A 261 -7.92 -15.60 -19.28
CA LYS A 261 -7.34 -16.93 -19.10
C LYS A 261 -6.91 -17.54 -20.45
N GLY A 262 -6.03 -18.54 -20.43
CA GLY A 262 -5.49 -19.21 -21.61
C GLY A 262 -4.24 -18.56 -22.20
N HIS A 263 -3.61 -17.61 -21.49
CA HIS A 263 -2.48 -16.81 -21.98
C HIS A 263 -1.17 -17.06 -21.22
N HIS A 264 -1.02 -18.23 -20.60
CA HIS A 264 0.12 -18.61 -19.75
C HIS A 264 0.27 -17.77 -18.47
N VAL A 265 -0.75 -17.00 -18.12
CA VAL A 265 -0.84 -16.17 -16.90
C VAL A 265 -2.23 -16.27 -16.26
N ASP A 266 -2.69 -17.51 -16.11
CA ASP A 266 -4.07 -17.79 -15.69
C ASP A 266 -4.31 -17.54 -14.20
N ASP A 267 -3.23 -17.23 -13.47
CA ASP A 267 -3.21 -17.02 -12.04
C ASP A 267 -2.90 -15.56 -11.64
N VAL A 268 -3.27 -14.60 -12.47
CA VAL A 268 -3.13 -13.20 -12.09
C VAL A 268 -4.33 -12.80 -11.24
N LEU A 269 -4.07 -12.43 -9.98
CA LEU A 269 -5.13 -11.96 -9.09
C LEU A 269 -5.77 -10.67 -9.65
N PRO A 270 -7.11 -10.58 -9.68
CA PRO A 270 -7.80 -9.42 -10.20
C PRO A 270 -7.66 -8.23 -9.26
N VAL A 271 -7.90 -7.03 -9.78
CA VAL A 271 -7.96 -5.81 -8.97
C VAL A 271 -9.39 -5.25 -8.97
N VAL A 272 -9.85 -4.85 -7.80
CA VAL A 272 -11.16 -4.22 -7.60
C VAL A 272 -10.94 -2.85 -6.95
N SER A 273 -11.64 -1.82 -7.42
CA SER A 273 -11.53 -0.48 -6.85
C SER A 273 -12.23 -0.40 -5.49
N LEU A 274 -11.90 0.62 -4.71
CA LEU A 274 -12.80 1.08 -3.65
C LEU A 274 -14.18 1.44 -4.23
N PRO A 275 -15.26 1.41 -3.42
CA PRO A 275 -16.59 1.79 -3.88
C PRO A 275 -16.62 3.22 -4.43
N ILE A 276 -17.07 3.35 -5.67
CA ILE A 276 -17.29 4.60 -6.39
C ILE A 276 -18.79 4.90 -6.36
N GLN A 277 -19.13 6.11 -5.94
CA GLN A 277 -20.48 6.63 -5.98
C GLN A 277 -20.76 7.24 -7.37
N ALA A 278 -21.77 6.73 -8.08
CA ALA A 278 -22.27 7.40 -9.27
C ALA A 278 -23.00 8.69 -8.86
N ILE A 279 -22.66 9.81 -9.49
CA ILE A 279 -23.28 11.13 -9.24
C ILE A 279 -23.84 11.72 -10.55
N PRO A 280 -24.80 12.66 -10.51
CA PRO A 280 -25.29 13.32 -11.71
C PRO A 280 -24.19 14.10 -12.45
N THR A 281 -24.31 14.21 -13.79
CA THR A 281 -23.32 14.86 -14.69
C THR A 281 -23.00 16.32 -14.34
N THR A 282 -23.88 17.02 -13.62
CA THR A 282 -23.65 18.41 -13.19
C THR A 282 -22.70 18.54 -12.00
N SER A 283 -22.25 17.42 -11.43
CA SER A 283 -21.38 17.37 -10.27
C SER A 283 -19.91 17.20 -10.68
N THR A 284 -18.99 17.79 -9.93
CA THR A 284 -17.55 17.68 -10.20
C THR A 284 -17.04 16.28 -9.84
N ILE A 285 -16.07 15.74 -10.59
CA ILE A 285 -15.31 14.55 -10.16
C ILE A 285 -14.58 14.89 -8.85
N LEU A 286 -14.88 14.14 -7.80
CA LEU A 286 -14.25 14.30 -6.51
C LEU A 286 -13.25 13.16 -6.28
N PHE A 287 -11.98 13.54 -6.20
CA PHE A 287 -10.93 12.73 -5.59
C PHE A 287 -10.93 13.03 -4.09
N GLU A 288 -12.06 12.82 -3.43
CA GLU A 288 -12.15 13.08 -1.99
C GLU A 288 -11.38 12.00 -1.24
N TYR A 289 -10.35 12.47 -0.56
CA TYR A 289 -9.66 11.77 0.52
C TYR A 289 -10.47 12.06 1.78
N GLU A 290 -11.45 11.22 2.11
CA GLU A 290 -11.62 10.99 3.54
C GLU A 290 -10.30 10.38 3.98
N ASN A 291 -9.68 10.93 5.03
CA ASN A 291 -8.48 10.34 5.64
C ASN A 291 -8.83 8.91 6.03
N ASP A 292 -8.70 7.96 5.10
CA ASP A 292 -9.00 6.56 5.37
C ASP A 292 -7.95 6.13 6.39
N PRO A 293 -8.35 5.97 7.66
CA PRO A 293 -7.38 5.66 8.71
C PRO A 293 -6.73 4.30 8.45
N LEU A 294 -7.34 3.46 7.59
CA LEU A 294 -6.83 2.15 7.21
C LEU A 294 -5.87 2.22 6.02
N GLY A 295 -5.89 3.29 5.22
CA GLY A 295 -5.00 3.47 4.07
C GLY A 295 -5.23 2.46 2.93
N ILE A 296 -6.48 2.03 2.72
CA ILE A 296 -6.85 1.05 1.69
C ILE A 296 -6.60 1.65 0.31
N GLN A 297 -5.93 0.88 -0.56
CA GLN A 297 -5.58 1.33 -1.91
C GLN A 297 -6.41 0.64 -3.00
N CYS A 298 -6.74 -0.63 -2.77
CA CYS A 298 -7.57 -1.42 -3.67
C CYS A 298 -8.18 -2.60 -2.91
N CYS A 299 -8.98 -3.39 -3.61
CA CYS A 299 -9.49 -4.65 -3.14
C CYS A 299 -9.06 -5.80 -4.05
N ARG A 300 -9.06 -7.02 -3.50
CA ARG A 300 -8.91 -8.30 -4.19
C ARG A 300 -10.18 -9.10 -4.04
N SER A 301 -10.69 -9.63 -5.13
CA SER A 301 -11.92 -10.42 -5.10
C SER A 301 -11.61 -11.83 -5.60
N VAL A 302 -11.70 -12.79 -4.70
CA VAL A 302 -11.33 -14.19 -4.90
C VAL A 302 -12.59 -15.02 -5.01
N TRP A 303 -12.80 -15.70 -6.14
CA TRP A 303 -13.89 -16.66 -6.30
C TRP A 303 -13.58 -17.92 -5.49
N VAL A 304 -14.54 -18.38 -4.69
CA VAL A 304 -14.42 -19.60 -3.89
C VAL A 304 -15.50 -20.58 -4.33
N GLU A 305 -15.13 -21.56 -5.15
CA GLU A 305 -16.06 -22.51 -5.80
C GLU A 305 -16.99 -23.22 -4.79
N GLY A 306 -16.43 -23.78 -3.70
CA GLY A 306 -17.23 -24.50 -2.69
C GLY A 306 -18.20 -23.63 -1.87
N VAL A 307 -18.11 -22.31 -2.00
CA VAL A 307 -19.00 -21.33 -1.37
C VAL A 307 -19.91 -20.64 -2.40
N ASP A 308 -19.58 -20.75 -3.70
CA ASP A 308 -20.29 -20.12 -4.84
C ASP A 308 -20.42 -18.59 -4.70
N ARG A 309 -19.35 -17.93 -4.24
CA ARG A 309 -19.30 -16.46 -4.16
C ARG A 309 -17.87 -15.91 -4.24
N PHE A 310 -17.80 -14.61 -4.48
CA PHE A 310 -16.59 -13.84 -4.26
C PHE A 310 -16.40 -13.49 -2.78
N ILE A 311 -15.16 -13.64 -2.31
CA ILE A 311 -14.67 -13.03 -1.08
C ILE A 311 -13.81 -11.83 -1.47
N THR A 312 -14.24 -10.63 -1.09
CA THR A 312 -13.56 -9.38 -1.43
C THR A 312 -12.80 -8.84 -0.23
N LEU A 313 -11.52 -8.52 -0.42
CA LEU A 313 -10.57 -8.14 0.63
C LEU A 313 -9.99 -6.78 0.28
N ALA A 314 -10.13 -5.80 1.17
CA ALA A 314 -9.40 -4.54 1.09
C ALA A 314 -7.92 -4.75 1.40
N GLU A 315 -7.04 -4.22 0.55
CA GLU A 315 -5.58 -4.23 0.73
C GLU A 315 -5.08 -2.85 1.15
N SER A 316 -4.25 -2.83 2.20
CA SER A 316 -3.52 -1.64 2.68
C SER A 316 -2.02 -1.92 2.76
N PRO A 317 -1.34 -2.05 1.61
CA PRO A 317 0.06 -2.46 1.57
C PRO A 317 1.03 -1.42 2.16
N GLY A 318 0.60 -0.16 2.31
CA GLY A 318 1.44 0.96 2.76
C GLY A 318 1.32 1.35 4.24
N ASN A 319 0.22 1.01 4.93
CA ASN A 319 -0.06 1.53 6.28
C ASN A 319 0.25 0.52 7.41
N LEU A 320 0.22 -0.80 7.13
CA LEU A 320 0.33 -1.87 8.14
C LEU A 320 1.62 -2.70 8.03
N GLY A 321 2.78 -2.03 7.98
CA GLY A 321 4.08 -2.73 8.03
C GLY A 321 4.38 -3.68 6.85
N SER A 322 3.82 -3.40 5.67
CA SER A 322 4.03 -4.10 4.39
C SER A 322 3.55 -5.55 4.26
N ILE A 323 3.27 -6.27 5.35
CA ILE A 323 2.95 -7.72 5.34
C ILE A 323 1.48 -8.02 5.65
N GLY A 324 0.91 -7.43 6.71
CA GLY A 324 -0.47 -7.73 7.15
C GLY A 324 -1.56 -7.21 6.22
N GLY A 325 -1.26 -6.20 5.40
CA GLY A 325 -2.19 -5.57 4.46
C GLY A 325 -2.22 -6.18 3.05
N LYS A 326 -1.70 -7.40 2.86
CA LYS A 326 -1.56 -8.06 1.55
C LYS A 326 -2.09 -9.48 1.54
N LEU A 327 -2.54 -9.94 0.37
CA LEU A 327 -2.92 -11.33 0.16
C LEU A 327 -1.72 -12.23 -0.16
N TRP A 328 -1.59 -13.33 0.58
CA TRP A 328 -0.49 -14.31 0.48
C TRP A 328 -0.93 -15.65 -0.13
N ASP A 329 -0.05 -16.28 -0.90
CA ASP A 329 -0.36 -17.50 -1.67
C ASP A 329 -0.84 -18.67 -0.80
N SER A 330 -0.26 -18.86 0.39
CA SER A 330 -0.68 -19.94 1.31
C SER A 330 -2.15 -19.82 1.73
N SER A 331 -2.69 -18.60 1.81
CA SER A 331 -4.11 -18.38 2.12
C SER A 331 -5.02 -18.82 0.97
N LEU A 332 -4.61 -18.64 -0.29
CA LEU A 332 -5.36 -19.09 -1.46
C LEU A 332 -5.44 -20.62 -1.52
N ILE A 333 -4.31 -21.29 -1.27
CA ILE A 333 -4.24 -22.76 -1.28
C ILE A 333 -5.07 -23.36 -0.14
N LEU A 334 -4.93 -22.84 1.08
CA LEU A 334 -5.70 -23.33 2.22
C LEU A 334 -7.21 -23.07 2.05
N THR A 335 -7.58 -21.94 1.45
CA THR A 335 -8.98 -21.62 1.11
C THR A 335 -9.56 -22.60 0.10
N ALA A 336 -8.84 -22.90 -0.98
CA ALA A 336 -9.26 -23.89 -1.97
C ALA A 336 -9.47 -25.27 -1.32
N TYR A 337 -8.50 -25.71 -0.50
CA TYR A 337 -8.60 -26.98 0.22
C TYR A 337 -9.86 -27.05 1.11
N LEU A 338 -10.14 -26.01 1.89
CA LEU A 338 -11.30 -25.97 2.77
C LEU A 338 -12.63 -25.92 2.02
N ALA A 339 -12.66 -25.23 0.86
CA ALA A 339 -13.83 -25.19 0.00
C ALA A 339 -14.16 -26.58 -0.58
N ASP A 340 -13.15 -27.38 -0.90
CA ASP A 340 -13.31 -28.76 -1.38
C ASP A 340 -13.62 -29.75 -0.22
N HIS A 341 -13.32 -29.36 1.02
CA HIS A 341 -13.48 -30.20 2.22
C HIS A 341 -14.32 -29.52 3.31
N PRO A 342 -15.58 -29.10 3.03
CA PRO A 342 -16.40 -28.33 3.97
C PRO A 342 -16.71 -29.11 5.26
N ALA A 343 -16.64 -30.45 5.23
CA ALA A 343 -16.82 -31.31 6.40
C ALA A 343 -15.81 -31.05 7.52
N VAL A 344 -14.63 -30.48 7.22
CA VAL A 344 -13.61 -30.13 8.22
C VAL A 344 -14.13 -29.09 9.21
N VAL A 345 -14.91 -28.13 8.73
CA VAL A 345 -15.40 -26.99 9.53
C VAL A 345 -16.90 -27.06 9.83
N SER A 346 -17.60 -28.06 9.29
CA SER A 346 -19.04 -28.24 9.50
C SER A 346 -19.38 -28.49 10.98
N GLY A 347 -20.20 -27.61 11.54
CA GLY A 347 -20.63 -27.62 12.94
C GLY A 347 -19.52 -27.24 13.93
N LYS A 348 -18.40 -26.67 13.44
CA LYS A 348 -17.20 -26.44 14.25
C LYS A 348 -16.99 -24.97 14.60
N HIS A 349 -16.41 -24.74 15.77
CA HIS A 349 -15.86 -23.45 16.17
C HIS A 349 -14.42 -23.33 15.63
N VAL A 350 -14.22 -22.39 14.71
CA VAL A 350 -12.96 -22.19 13.98
C VAL A 350 -12.26 -20.93 14.50
N ILE A 351 -10.94 -20.99 14.66
CA ILE A 351 -10.09 -19.81 14.89
C ILE A 351 -8.97 -19.74 13.85
N GLU A 352 -8.71 -18.55 13.33
CA GLU A 352 -7.56 -18.27 12.46
C GLU A 352 -6.54 -17.40 13.21
N LEU A 353 -5.26 -17.81 13.19
CA LEU A 353 -4.16 -17.04 13.80
C LEU A 353 -3.36 -16.34 12.70
N GLY A 354 -3.09 -15.04 12.88
CA GLY A 354 -2.37 -14.25 11.88
C GLY A 354 -3.18 -14.13 10.59
N SER A 355 -4.44 -13.69 10.70
CA SER A 355 -5.41 -13.72 9.61
C SER A 355 -5.05 -12.74 8.49
N GLY A 356 -4.27 -11.69 8.77
CA GLY A 356 -3.97 -10.62 7.82
C GLY A 356 -5.23 -9.99 7.26
N LEU A 357 -5.51 -10.23 5.97
CA LEU A 357 -6.74 -9.79 5.31
C LEU A 357 -7.98 -10.65 5.65
N GLY A 358 -7.77 -11.89 6.11
CA GLY A 358 -8.82 -12.80 6.56
C GLY A 358 -9.41 -13.73 5.50
N LEU A 359 -8.74 -13.96 4.35
CA LEU A 359 -9.31 -14.77 3.26
C LEU A 359 -9.83 -16.13 3.75
N VAL A 360 -9.01 -16.87 4.50
CA VAL A 360 -9.31 -18.26 4.87
C VAL A 360 -10.51 -18.32 5.80
N GLY A 361 -10.49 -17.56 6.90
CA GLY A 361 -11.60 -17.53 7.84
C GLY A 361 -12.87 -16.91 7.28
N LEU A 362 -12.80 -15.92 6.37
CA LEU A 362 -13.97 -15.39 5.67
C LEU A 362 -14.60 -16.41 4.72
N ALA A 363 -13.77 -17.20 4.02
CA ALA A 363 -14.26 -18.31 3.22
C ALA A 363 -14.93 -19.37 4.10
N CYS A 364 -14.34 -19.72 5.26
CA CYS A 364 -14.97 -20.61 6.23
C CYS A 364 -16.30 -20.06 6.76
N ALA A 365 -16.35 -18.78 7.14
CA ALA A 365 -17.56 -18.13 7.65
C ALA A 365 -18.68 -18.11 6.60
N SER A 366 -18.33 -18.11 5.32
CA SER A 366 -19.29 -18.17 4.23
C SER A 366 -19.88 -19.56 4.01
N LEU A 367 -19.24 -20.63 4.52
CA LEU A 367 -19.80 -21.98 4.44
C LEU A 367 -21.07 -22.09 5.32
N PRO A 368 -22.17 -22.66 4.83
CA PRO A 368 -23.44 -22.68 5.58
C PRO A 368 -23.36 -23.41 6.92
N ALA A 369 -22.53 -24.44 7.02
CA ALA A 369 -22.53 -25.37 8.14
C ALA A 369 -21.57 -25.00 9.28
N VAL A 370 -20.68 -24.01 9.13
CA VAL A 370 -19.75 -23.62 10.21
C VAL A 370 -20.51 -23.07 11.43
N ALA A 371 -20.09 -23.39 12.65
CA ALA A 371 -20.77 -22.88 13.85
C ALA A 371 -20.38 -21.44 14.15
N SER A 372 -19.09 -21.12 14.12
CA SER A 372 -18.58 -19.74 14.26
C SER A 372 -17.13 -19.64 13.81
N VAL A 373 -16.71 -18.46 13.36
CA VAL A 373 -15.29 -18.16 13.04
C VAL A 373 -14.78 -17.00 13.89
N VAL A 374 -13.59 -17.15 14.46
CA VAL A 374 -12.84 -16.09 15.13
C VAL A 374 -11.57 -15.81 14.34
N LEU A 375 -11.47 -14.61 13.78
CA LEU A 375 -10.29 -14.13 13.06
C LEU A 375 -9.41 -13.36 14.04
N THR A 376 -8.12 -13.70 14.11
CA THR A 376 -7.19 -13.03 15.03
C THR A 376 -5.92 -12.53 14.35
N ASP A 377 -5.44 -11.38 14.82
CA ASP A 377 -4.18 -10.74 14.41
C ASP A 377 -3.72 -9.72 15.46
N ILE A 378 -2.60 -9.03 15.24
CA ILE A 378 -2.14 -7.93 16.11
C ILE A 378 -3.08 -6.71 16.03
N ASP A 379 -3.05 -5.86 17.06
CA ASP A 379 -3.96 -4.71 17.19
C ASP A 379 -3.99 -3.80 15.95
N ASP A 380 -2.85 -3.61 15.29
CA ASP A 380 -2.74 -2.76 14.10
C ASP A 380 -3.53 -3.32 12.91
N VAL A 381 -3.65 -4.65 12.79
CA VAL A 381 -4.32 -5.32 11.66
C VAL A 381 -5.83 -5.46 11.90
N VAL A 382 -6.26 -5.54 13.16
CA VAL A 382 -7.66 -5.75 13.56
C VAL A 382 -8.65 -4.80 12.85
N PRO A 383 -8.42 -3.48 12.75
CA PRO A 383 -9.35 -2.57 12.08
C PRO A 383 -9.59 -2.90 10.59
N LEU A 384 -8.54 -3.31 9.86
CA LEU A 384 -8.65 -3.71 8.46
C LEU A 384 -9.37 -5.06 8.33
N LEU A 385 -9.08 -5.99 9.21
CA LEU A 385 -9.70 -7.31 9.25
C LEU A 385 -11.21 -7.21 9.55
N GLU A 386 -11.61 -6.36 10.50
CA GLU A 386 -13.02 -6.03 10.77
C GLU A 386 -13.70 -5.37 9.56
N TYR A 387 -12.99 -4.50 8.85
CA TYR A 387 -13.48 -3.91 7.61
C TYR A 387 -13.77 -5.02 6.57
N ASN A 388 -12.86 -5.98 6.40
CA ASN A 388 -13.05 -7.10 5.47
C ASN A 388 -14.21 -8.02 5.88
N VAL A 389 -14.44 -8.26 7.17
CA VAL A 389 -15.64 -8.97 7.65
C VAL A 389 -16.92 -8.26 7.22
N ARG A 390 -17.00 -6.94 7.42
CA ARG A 390 -18.17 -6.15 7.01
C ARG A 390 -18.34 -6.09 5.49
N LEU A 391 -17.23 -5.98 4.76
CA LEU A 391 -17.22 -5.92 3.28
C LEU A 391 -17.84 -7.16 2.63
N ASN A 392 -17.86 -8.30 3.34
CA ASN A 392 -18.42 -9.56 2.85
C ASN A 392 -19.75 -9.93 3.49
N ASP A 393 -20.35 -9.04 4.31
CA ASP A 393 -21.59 -9.30 5.05
C ASP A 393 -21.51 -10.55 5.96
N LEU A 394 -20.41 -10.70 6.70
CA LEU A 394 -20.15 -11.89 7.55
C LEU A 394 -20.10 -11.58 9.05
N SER A 395 -20.58 -10.42 9.48
CA SER A 395 -20.51 -9.99 10.89
C SER A 395 -21.35 -10.84 11.86
N ASP A 396 -22.27 -11.65 11.35
CA ASP A 396 -23.10 -12.60 12.11
C ASP A 396 -22.37 -13.94 12.35
N LYS A 397 -21.43 -14.33 11.49
CA LYS A 397 -20.71 -15.61 11.55
C LYS A 397 -19.23 -15.49 11.91
N ALA A 398 -18.62 -14.35 11.63
CA ALA A 398 -17.21 -14.08 11.90
C ALA A 398 -17.06 -12.92 12.90
N SER A 399 -16.21 -13.13 13.90
CA SER A 399 -15.79 -12.08 14.83
C SER A 399 -14.28 -11.87 14.75
N VAL A 400 -13.83 -10.65 15.01
CA VAL A 400 -12.40 -10.30 15.02
C VAL A 400 -11.95 -10.03 16.45
N LYS A 401 -10.76 -10.53 16.80
CA LYS A 401 -10.14 -10.29 18.12
C LYS A 401 -8.64 -10.05 17.98
N PRO A 402 -8.06 -9.09 18.73
CA PRO A 402 -6.61 -8.98 18.81
C PRO A 402 -6.03 -10.22 19.50
N LEU A 403 -4.91 -10.72 18.99
CA LEU A 403 -4.12 -11.75 19.64
C LEU A 403 -2.64 -11.61 19.25
N TRP A 404 -1.86 -11.13 20.20
CA TRP A 404 -0.41 -11.31 20.15
C TRP A 404 -0.09 -12.73 20.57
N TRP A 405 0.63 -13.47 19.73
CA TRP A 405 0.97 -14.85 20.05
C TRP A 405 1.74 -14.94 21.38
N GLY A 406 1.47 -15.98 22.16
CA GLY A 406 2.07 -16.25 23.46
C GLY A 406 1.48 -15.42 24.60
N THR A 407 0.48 -14.59 24.33
CA THR A 407 -0.26 -13.84 25.36
C THR A 407 -1.52 -14.57 25.80
N SER A 408 -2.18 -14.07 26.85
CA SER A 408 -3.38 -14.66 27.42
C SER A 408 -4.51 -14.80 26.38
N ILE A 409 -5.17 -15.95 26.37
CA ILE A 409 -6.34 -16.23 25.50
C ILE A 409 -7.68 -16.05 26.21
N GLN A 410 -7.72 -15.51 27.43
CA GLN A 410 -8.95 -15.45 28.26
C GLN A 410 -10.09 -14.64 27.63
N HIS A 411 -9.79 -13.69 26.75
CA HIS A 411 -10.78 -12.91 26.01
C HIS A 411 -11.33 -13.63 24.77
N LEU A 412 -10.75 -14.78 24.40
CA LEU A 412 -11.21 -15.65 23.32
C LEU A 412 -12.20 -16.66 23.90
N PHE A 413 -13.48 -16.48 23.58
CA PHE A 413 -14.52 -17.43 23.98
C PHE A 413 -14.39 -18.74 23.19
N ASN A 414 -14.87 -19.86 23.73
CA ASN A 414 -14.91 -21.18 23.06
C ASN A 414 -13.55 -21.88 22.86
N ALA A 415 -12.50 -21.48 23.56
CA ALA A 415 -11.29 -22.30 23.65
C ALA A 415 -11.54 -23.53 24.58
N PRO A 416 -11.01 -24.73 24.27
CA PRO A 416 -10.25 -25.07 23.06
C PRO A 416 -11.14 -25.13 21.81
N TYR A 417 -10.60 -24.72 20.67
CA TYR A 417 -11.32 -24.68 19.41
C TYR A 417 -11.35 -26.05 18.72
N ASP A 418 -12.36 -26.30 17.88
CA ASP A 418 -12.45 -27.51 17.07
C ASP A 418 -11.44 -27.50 15.91
N VAL A 419 -11.26 -26.33 15.30
CA VAL A 419 -10.36 -26.13 14.15
C VAL A 419 -9.53 -24.87 14.34
N VAL A 420 -8.22 -24.98 14.12
CA VAL A 420 -7.29 -23.84 14.07
C VAL A 420 -6.70 -23.74 12.67
N LEU A 421 -6.71 -22.54 12.09
CA LEU A 421 -6.21 -22.26 10.75
C LEU A 421 -4.97 -21.35 10.83
N LEU A 422 -3.95 -21.69 10.04
CA LEU A 422 -2.69 -20.96 9.94
C LEU A 422 -2.33 -20.79 8.45
N SER A 423 -2.14 -19.55 7.98
CA SER A 423 -1.63 -19.31 6.62
C SER A 423 -0.44 -18.36 6.63
N ASP A 424 0.74 -18.86 6.24
CA ASP A 424 1.97 -18.06 6.10
C ASP A 424 2.43 -17.32 7.38
N VAL A 425 2.18 -17.91 8.54
CA VAL A 425 2.49 -17.33 9.87
C VAL A 425 3.92 -17.56 10.36
N VAL A 426 4.71 -18.40 9.68
CA VAL A 426 6.09 -18.73 10.09
C VAL A 426 7.07 -17.98 9.19
N TYR A 427 7.40 -16.75 9.57
CA TYR A 427 8.32 -15.89 8.83
C TYR A 427 9.27 -15.08 9.72
N ASP A 428 8.86 -14.75 10.96
CA ASP A 428 9.69 -14.03 11.93
C ASP A 428 10.10 -14.95 13.08
N PRO A 429 11.43 -15.19 13.28
CA PRO A 429 11.93 -15.98 14.40
C PRO A 429 11.45 -15.54 15.79
N PHE A 430 11.15 -14.26 16.00
CA PHE A 430 10.60 -13.78 17.27
C PHE A 430 9.20 -14.33 17.57
N GLY A 431 8.44 -14.71 16.52
CA GLY A 431 7.08 -15.25 16.64
C GLY A 431 7.01 -16.76 16.84
N TYR A 432 8.10 -17.52 16.66
CA TYR A 432 8.04 -18.99 16.62
C TYR A 432 7.55 -19.63 17.92
N GLU A 433 8.26 -19.39 19.04
CA GLU A 433 7.88 -19.97 20.34
C GLU A 433 6.54 -19.40 20.87
N PRO A 434 6.25 -18.09 20.75
CA PRO A 434 4.94 -17.55 21.09
C PRO A 434 3.78 -18.19 20.30
N LEU A 435 3.98 -18.49 19.02
CA LEU A 435 2.97 -19.18 18.20
C LEU A 435 2.73 -20.61 18.70
N VAL A 436 3.79 -21.37 18.99
CA VAL A 436 3.66 -22.72 19.58
C VAL A 436 2.93 -22.67 20.93
N ALA A 437 3.22 -21.67 21.78
CA ALA A 437 2.51 -21.48 23.03
C ALA A 437 1.01 -21.18 22.83
N SER A 438 0.66 -20.34 21.85
CA SER A 438 -0.73 -20.07 21.52
C SER A 438 -1.46 -21.33 21.04
N LEU A 439 -0.82 -22.14 20.19
CA LEU A 439 -1.37 -23.42 19.74
C LEU A 439 -1.60 -24.36 20.93
N ARG A 440 -0.67 -24.42 21.89
CA ARG A 440 -0.83 -25.23 23.11
C ARG A 440 -2.09 -24.84 23.88
N ASP A 441 -2.34 -23.55 24.04
CA ASP A 441 -3.45 -23.03 24.85
C ASP A 441 -4.80 -23.10 24.13
N LEU A 442 -4.80 -22.98 22.79
CA LEU A 442 -6.01 -22.98 21.97
C LEU A 442 -6.51 -24.37 21.58
N THR A 443 -5.72 -25.42 21.81
CA THR A 443 -5.99 -26.76 21.28
C THR A 443 -6.03 -27.87 22.34
N SER A 444 -6.87 -28.87 22.05
CA SER A 444 -6.88 -30.18 22.69
C SER A 444 -6.40 -31.27 21.71
N PRO A 445 -6.21 -32.53 22.14
CA PRO A 445 -5.94 -33.64 21.24
C PRO A 445 -6.99 -33.85 20.14
N ASP A 446 -8.23 -33.40 20.35
CA ASP A 446 -9.34 -33.51 19.37
C ASP A 446 -9.36 -32.37 18.35
N THR A 447 -8.63 -31.27 18.62
CA THR A 447 -8.56 -30.11 17.71
C THR A 447 -7.88 -30.48 16.40
N THR A 448 -8.44 -30.01 15.28
CA THR A 448 -7.80 -30.09 13.95
C THR A 448 -7.04 -28.80 13.69
N ILE A 449 -5.75 -28.85 13.45
CA ILE A 449 -4.99 -27.67 13.03
C ILE A 449 -4.62 -27.86 11.55
N LEU A 450 -4.93 -26.87 10.71
CA LEU A 450 -4.51 -26.84 9.31
C LEU A 450 -3.58 -25.67 9.05
N MET A 451 -2.47 -25.95 8.36
CA MET A 451 -1.45 -24.96 8.07
C MET A 451 -1.09 -24.95 6.59
N GLY A 452 -1.22 -23.79 5.94
CA GLY A 452 -0.54 -23.48 4.69
C GLY A 452 0.77 -22.75 4.96
N HIS A 453 1.89 -23.31 4.49
CA HIS A 453 3.22 -22.76 4.74
C HIS A 453 4.05 -22.69 3.46
N ARG A 454 4.60 -21.52 3.16
CA ARG A 454 5.65 -21.37 2.15
C ARG A 454 7.01 -21.19 2.82
N SER A 455 7.95 -22.08 2.55
CA SER A 455 9.28 -21.99 3.14
C SER A 455 10.14 -20.93 2.44
N ARG A 456 10.74 -20.05 3.24
CA ARG A 456 11.52 -18.89 2.79
C ARG A 456 12.90 -18.83 3.42
N HIS A 457 13.08 -19.32 4.66
CA HIS A 457 14.34 -19.24 5.37
C HIS A 457 14.68 -20.51 6.20
N PRO A 458 15.96 -20.93 6.27
CA PRO A 458 16.35 -22.12 7.02
C PRO A 458 16.03 -22.08 8.54
N GLN A 459 15.91 -20.89 9.12
CA GLN A 459 15.58 -20.73 10.55
C GLN A 459 14.17 -21.24 10.91
N GLU A 460 13.25 -21.36 9.94
CA GLU A 460 11.91 -21.93 10.15
C GLU A 460 11.98 -23.33 10.76
N LYS A 461 13.08 -24.06 10.57
CA LYS A 461 13.33 -25.35 11.22
C LYS A 461 13.17 -25.27 12.75
N GLN A 462 13.54 -24.16 13.37
CA GLN A 462 13.39 -23.97 14.83
C GLN A 462 11.92 -24.03 15.26
N PHE A 463 11.01 -23.44 14.48
CA PHE A 463 9.57 -23.53 14.73
C PHE A 463 9.09 -24.97 14.65
N PHE A 464 9.43 -25.67 13.55
CA PHE A 464 8.99 -27.07 13.36
C PHE A 464 9.58 -28.03 14.40
N ASP A 465 10.85 -27.85 14.79
CA ASP A 465 11.48 -28.63 15.85
C ASP A 465 10.74 -28.41 17.20
N SER A 466 10.40 -27.16 17.57
CA SER A 466 9.65 -26.85 18.80
C SER A 466 8.22 -27.39 18.74
N LEU A 467 7.51 -27.15 17.63
CA LEU A 467 6.15 -27.65 17.40
C LEU A 467 6.08 -29.18 17.53
N GLN A 468 7.06 -29.90 16.98
CA GLN A 468 7.10 -31.37 17.02
C GLN A 468 7.35 -31.96 18.40
N LEU A 469 7.68 -31.16 19.43
CA LEU A 469 7.75 -31.65 20.81
C LEU A 469 6.36 -32.05 21.31
N GLU A 470 5.34 -31.23 21.01
CA GLU A 470 3.98 -31.38 21.55
C GLU A 470 2.93 -31.75 20.50
N PHE A 471 3.26 -31.61 19.21
CA PHE A 471 2.33 -31.87 18.12
C PHE A 471 2.87 -32.89 17.12
N THR A 472 1.98 -33.58 16.42
CA THR A 472 2.29 -34.39 15.24
C THR A 472 1.92 -33.61 13.99
N LEU A 473 2.82 -33.59 13.01
CA LEU A 473 2.70 -32.85 11.75
C LEU A 473 2.63 -33.87 10.60
N THR A 474 1.56 -33.81 9.81
CA THR A 474 1.39 -34.67 8.62
C THR A 474 1.19 -33.80 7.39
N SER A 475 1.96 -34.04 6.32
CA SER A 475 1.78 -33.33 5.05
C SER A 475 0.50 -33.78 4.36
N ILE A 476 -0.28 -32.84 3.87
CA ILE A 476 -1.44 -33.10 3.02
C ILE A 476 -0.97 -32.95 1.56
N PRO A 477 -1.08 -33.99 0.72
CA PRO A 477 -0.78 -33.86 -0.71
C PRO A 477 -1.73 -32.87 -1.37
N LEU A 478 -1.19 -31.98 -2.19
CA LEU A 478 -1.98 -31.10 -3.04
C LEU A 478 -2.28 -31.83 -4.36
N ASP A 479 -3.56 -31.86 -4.73
CA ASP A 479 -3.98 -32.39 -6.02
C ASP A 479 -3.82 -31.30 -7.10
N GLU A 480 -2.90 -31.53 -8.04
CA GLU A 480 -2.63 -30.62 -9.16
C GLU A 480 -3.85 -30.42 -10.08
N SER A 481 -4.84 -31.32 -10.02
CA SER A 481 -6.05 -31.27 -10.85
C SER A 481 -7.21 -30.49 -10.24
N SER A 482 -7.16 -30.18 -8.93
CA SER A 482 -8.35 -29.76 -8.15
C SER A 482 -8.42 -28.27 -7.78
N ALA A 483 -7.50 -27.40 -8.19
CA ALA A 483 -7.50 -26.02 -7.68
C ALA A 483 -7.47 -24.93 -8.76
N VAL A 484 -8.49 -24.07 -8.73
CA VAL A 484 -8.53 -22.76 -9.42
C VAL A 484 -7.31 -21.90 -9.05
N TRP A 485 -6.72 -22.16 -7.87
CA TRP A 485 -5.57 -21.45 -7.33
C TRP A 485 -4.29 -22.33 -7.27
N ALA A 486 -4.16 -23.36 -8.12
CA ALA A 486 -2.91 -24.12 -8.27
C ALA A 486 -2.06 -23.56 -9.41
N HIS A 487 -1.25 -22.54 -9.12
CA HIS A 487 -0.17 -22.15 -10.02
C HIS A 487 1.07 -23.00 -9.72
N PRO A 488 1.89 -23.39 -10.72
CA PRO A 488 3.06 -24.24 -10.50
C PRO A 488 4.00 -23.73 -9.40
N SER A 489 4.14 -22.42 -9.27
CA SER A 489 4.95 -21.83 -8.18
C SER A 489 4.35 -21.98 -6.80
N ARG A 490 3.02 -21.84 -6.67
CA ARG A 490 2.31 -22.02 -5.41
C ARG A 490 2.30 -23.50 -5.03
N MET A 491 2.06 -24.40 -5.98
CA MET A 491 2.10 -25.85 -5.76
C MET A 491 3.50 -26.36 -5.39
N ALA A 492 4.56 -25.78 -5.96
CA ALA A 492 5.92 -26.16 -5.63
C ALA A 492 6.38 -25.62 -4.26
N ASP A 493 5.98 -24.40 -3.91
CA ASP A 493 6.55 -23.69 -2.77
C ASP A 493 5.68 -23.74 -1.50
N VAL A 494 4.35 -23.88 -1.64
CA VAL A 494 3.39 -23.97 -0.53
C VAL A 494 3.14 -25.43 -0.17
N LYS A 495 3.24 -25.74 1.12
CA LYS A 495 2.89 -27.05 1.68
C LYS A 495 1.67 -26.90 2.59
N LEU A 496 0.77 -27.87 2.49
CA LEU A 496 -0.33 -28.02 3.45
C LEU A 496 0.03 -29.06 4.51
N PHE A 497 -0.31 -28.77 5.75
CA PHE A 497 -0.13 -29.68 6.86
C PHE A 497 -1.40 -29.83 7.70
N SER A 498 -1.65 -31.06 8.14
CA SER A 498 -2.56 -31.38 9.25
C SER A 498 -1.72 -31.56 10.51
N ILE A 499 -2.06 -30.82 11.57
CA ILE A 499 -1.36 -30.85 12.85
C ILE A 499 -2.34 -31.32 13.95
N ARG A 500 -1.86 -32.18 14.84
CA ARG A 500 -2.61 -32.69 16.00
C ARG A 500 -1.79 -32.56 17.27
N LYS A 501 -2.40 -32.17 18.37
CA LYS A 501 -1.74 -32.20 19.69
C LYS A 501 -1.53 -33.65 20.12
N LYS A 502 -0.36 -33.97 20.66
CA LYS A 502 -0.09 -35.29 21.24
C LYS A 502 -0.93 -35.50 22.50
N ALA A 503 -1.30 -36.76 22.73
CA ALA A 503 -2.07 -37.17 23.91
C ALA A 503 -1.26 -37.07 25.20
#